data_AF-A0A2K5SG32-F1
#
_entry.id   AF-A0A2K5SG32-F1
#
_cell.length_a   1.000
_cell.length_b   1.000
_cell.length_c   1.000
_cell.angle_alpha   90.00
_cell.angle_beta   90.00
_cell.angle_gamma   90.00
#
_symmetry.space_group_name_H-M   'P 1'
#
loop_
_entity.id
_entity.type
_entity.pdbx_description
1 polymer ?
#
loop_
_entity_poly.entity_id
_entity_poly.type
_entity_poly.pdbx_seq_one_letter_code
_entity_poly.pdbx_strand_id
1 'polypeptide(L)'
;LRNSWPSKERKRNRMRLKKEQTKEQSQLTATQTRTVNKHGDEIITSTTSNYETQTFSSKTEWRVRAISAANLHLRTNHIYVSSVDIKETGYTYILPKNFICISDLWAQIAGYLYGVSPPDNLQEKEISCIVMVRQWGTHQTVHLPGQLPQHEYLKEMEPLGWIHTQPKESLQLSPQDVTTHTKIMADNPSWDGEKTIIITCSFTPGSCTLTAYKLTPGGYEWGCQNTDKGNSPKGYLPSHYERVQMLLSDCFLGFFMVPAQSSWNYNFMGVRHDPNMKYELQLANPKEFYHEVHRPSHFLNFALLQEGEVYSTDWEDLYA
;
A
#
# COMPACT_ATOMS: atom_id res chain seq x y z
N LEU A 1 -6.59 -15.89 -64.81
CA LEU A 1 -7.35 -17.01 -64.22
C LEU A 1 -6.44 -17.76 -63.24
N ARG A 2 -6.81 -17.78 -61.95
CA ARG A 2 -6.57 -18.82 -60.92
C ARG A 2 -5.14 -19.38 -60.78
N ASN A 3 -4.44 -19.24 -59.64
CA ASN A 3 -4.76 -19.95 -58.41
C ASN A 3 -4.03 -19.37 -57.17
N SER A 4 -4.80 -18.89 -56.19
CA SER A 4 -4.36 -18.48 -54.85
C SER A 4 -4.62 -19.59 -53.83
N TRP A 5 -3.82 -20.66 -53.85
CA TRP A 5 -4.00 -21.83 -52.99
C TRP A 5 -2.69 -22.33 -52.32
N PRO A 6 -2.00 -21.51 -51.51
CA PRO A 6 -1.22 -22.08 -50.39
C PRO A 6 -1.62 -21.56 -49.00
N SER A 7 -2.44 -20.51 -48.93
CA SER A 7 -2.74 -19.81 -47.66
C SER A 7 -3.91 -20.43 -46.87
N LYS A 8 -4.96 -20.91 -47.56
CA LYS A 8 -6.15 -21.48 -46.89
C LYS A 8 -5.86 -22.83 -46.24
N GLU A 9 -5.06 -23.67 -46.86
CA GLU A 9 -4.72 -25.01 -46.37
C GLU A 9 -3.79 -24.95 -45.16
N ARG A 10 -2.80 -24.05 -45.18
CA ARG A 10 -1.95 -23.74 -44.02
C ARG A 10 -2.77 -23.18 -42.84
N LYS A 11 -3.76 -22.31 -43.10
CA LYS A 11 -4.67 -21.82 -42.05
C LYS A 11 -5.56 -22.94 -41.48
N ARG A 12 -6.02 -23.87 -42.30
CA ARG A 12 -6.85 -25.01 -41.87
C ARG A 12 -6.06 -25.98 -40.99
N ASN A 13 -4.80 -26.28 -41.35
CA ASN A 13 -3.92 -27.12 -40.53
C ASN A 13 -3.56 -26.45 -39.19
N ARG A 14 -3.32 -25.13 -39.18
CA ARG A 14 -3.11 -24.38 -37.93
C ARG A 14 -4.33 -24.41 -37.02
N MET A 15 -5.55 -24.28 -37.57
CA MET A 15 -6.78 -24.36 -36.77
C MET A 15 -7.06 -25.78 -36.27
N ARG A 16 -6.68 -26.81 -37.03
CA ARG A 16 -6.82 -28.21 -36.61
C ARG A 16 -5.84 -28.55 -35.47
N LEU A 17 -4.57 -28.15 -35.59
CA LEU A 17 -3.58 -28.26 -34.51
C LEU A 17 -4.01 -27.49 -33.25
N LYS A 18 -4.57 -26.29 -33.41
CA LYS A 18 -5.09 -25.51 -32.28
C LYS A 18 -6.30 -26.21 -31.63
N LYS A 19 -7.20 -26.82 -32.41
CA LYS A 19 -8.35 -27.59 -31.91
C LYS A 19 -7.93 -28.93 -31.27
N GLU A 20 -6.89 -29.59 -31.78
CA GLU A 20 -6.30 -30.79 -31.17
C GLU A 20 -5.62 -30.44 -29.85
N GLN A 21 -4.83 -29.35 -29.78
CA GLN A 21 -4.30 -28.81 -28.52
C GLN A 21 -5.41 -28.39 -27.53
N THR A 22 -6.51 -27.78 -28.01
CA THR A 22 -7.63 -27.40 -27.14
C THR A 22 -8.40 -28.64 -26.63
N LYS A 23 -8.43 -29.73 -27.42
CA LYS A 23 -9.08 -31.00 -27.02
C LYS A 23 -8.24 -31.82 -26.04
N GLU A 24 -6.91 -31.80 -26.17
CA GLU A 24 -6.03 -32.43 -25.17
C GLU A 24 -6.07 -31.68 -23.82
N GLN A 25 -6.40 -30.40 -23.82
CA GLN A 25 -6.55 -29.59 -22.61
C GLN A 25 -7.95 -29.73 -21.95
N SER A 26 -8.90 -30.43 -22.58
CA SER A 26 -10.30 -30.54 -22.12
C SER A 26 -10.70 -31.92 -21.56
N GLN A 27 -9.76 -32.73 -21.10
CA GLN A 27 -10.07 -33.85 -20.19
C GLN A 27 -9.81 -33.42 -18.75
N LEU A 28 -10.78 -32.70 -18.18
CA LEU A 28 -10.81 -32.32 -16.77
C LEU A 28 -11.35 -33.50 -15.95
N THR A 29 -10.47 -34.23 -15.27
CA THR A 29 -10.89 -35.16 -14.20
C THR A 29 -10.89 -34.37 -12.89
N ALA A 30 -12.05 -34.18 -12.28
CA ALA A 30 -12.17 -33.55 -10.97
C ALA A 30 -11.73 -34.57 -9.90
N THR A 31 -10.67 -34.27 -9.16
CA THR A 31 -10.23 -35.11 -8.04
C THR A 31 -10.94 -34.63 -6.77
N GLN A 32 -11.76 -35.49 -6.18
CA GLN A 32 -12.37 -35.23 -4.88
C GLN A 32 -11.43 -35.72 -3.77
N THR A 33 -11.02 -34.82 -2.88
CA THR A 33 -10.24 -35.20 -1.70
C THR A 33 -11.14 -35.14 -0.47
N ARG A 34 -11.25 -36.26 0.24
CA ARG A 34 -11.95 -36.36 1.52
C ARG A 34 -10.96 -36.21 2.66
N THR A 35 -11.20 -35.28 3.57
CA THR A 35 -10.38 -35.10 4.77
C THR A 35 -11.29 -34.93 5.98
N VAL A 36 -10.93 -35.59 7.09
CA VAL A 36 -11.70 -35.57 8.34
C VAL A 36 -11.04 -34.62 9.32
N ASN A 37 -11.80 -33.69 9.90
CA ASN A 37 -11.29 -32.79 10.95
C ASN A 37 -11.18 -33.53 12.30
N LYS A 38 -10.44 -32.99 13.27
CA LYS A 38 -10.24 -33.53 14.63
C LYS A 38 -11.51 -33.81 15.44
N HIS A 39 -12.68 -33.42 14.94
CA HIS A 39 -14.00 -33.66 15.52
C HIS A 39 -14.84 -34.72 14.78
N GLY A 40 -14.29 -35.38 13.74
CA GLY A 40 -14.95 -36.49 13.05
C GLY A 40 -15.84 -36.10 11.85
N ASP A 41 -15.97 -34.82 11.53
CA ASP A 41 -16.75 -34.35 10.39
C ASP A 41 -15.97 -34.50 9.06
N GLU A 42 -16.59 -35.13 8.06
CA GLU A 42 -16.04 -35.29 6.71
C GLU A 42 -16.17 -33.99 5.90
N ILE A 43 -15.03 -33.43 5.48
CA ILE A 43 -14.98 -32.31 4.54
C ILE A 43 -14.61 -32.87 3.17
N ILE A 44 -15.50 -32.70 2.18
CA ILE A 44 -15.28 -33.13 0.80
C ILE A 44 -15.02 -31.88 -0.05
N THR A 45 -13.77 -31.67 -0.43
CA THR A 45 -13.38 -30.54 -1.28
C THR A 45 -13.20 -31.02 -2.72
N SER A 46 -13.94 -30.42 -3.65
CA SER A 46 -13.87 -30.72 -5.08
C SER A 46 -13.12 -29.60 -5.79
N THR A 47 -11.89 -29.85 -6.24
CA THR A 47 -11.07 -28.85 -6.94
C THR A 47 -11.12 -29.10 -8.45
N THR A 48 -11.56 -28.11 -9.22
CA THR A 48 -11.54 -28.16 -10.68
C THR A 48 -10.40 -27.30 -11.25
N SER A 49 -9.48 -27.95 -11.99
CA SER A 49 -8.45 -27.37 -12.86
C SER A 49 -7.14 -26.86 -12.24
N ASN A 50 -6.03 -27.34 -12.82
CA ASN A 50 -4.62 -27.10 -12.45
C ASN A 50 -4.09 -25.67 -12.61
N TYR A 51 -4.94 -24.66 -12.86
CA TYR A 51 -4.49 -23.26 -12.98
C TYR A 51 -4.32 -22.59 -11.61
N GLU A 52 -5.07 -23.01 -10.59
CA GLU A 52 -4.88 -22.55 -9.21
C GLU A 52 -3.77 -23.31 -8.46
N THR A 53 -3.26 -24.39 -9.05
CA THR A 53 -2.11 -25.17 -8.53
C THR A 53 -0.76 -24.61 -8.97
N GLN A 54 -0.71 -23.48 -9.68
CA GLN A 54 0.50 -22.67 -9.76
C GLN A 54 0.69 -21.94 -8.42
N THR A 55 1.31 -22.64 -7.48
CA THR A 55 2.14 -22.08 -6.42
C THR A 55 1.60 -20.77 -5.84
N PHE A 56 0.70 -20.87 -4.86
CA PHE A 56 0.51 -19.82 -3.87
C PHE A 56 1.85 -19.59 -3.14
N SER A 57 2.70 -18.75 -3.75
CA SER A 57 4.10 -18.41 -3.43
C SER A 57 4.22 -17.58 -2.14
N SER A 58 3.43 -17.92 -1.13
CA SER A 58 3.35 -17.20 0.14
C SER A 58 4.62 -17.31 1.00
N LYS A 59 5.52 -18.28 0.72
CA LYS A 59 6.71 -18.52 1.56
C LYS A 59 7.98 -17.76 1.14
N THR A 60 8.08 -17.26 -0.10
CA THR A 60 9.32 -16.66 -0.65
C THR A 60 9.23 -15.16 -0.98
N GLU A 61 8.03 -14.63 -1.19
CA GLU A 61 7.86 -13.26 -1.71
C GLU A 61 8.23 -12.17 -0.70
N TRP A 62 7.87 -12.34 0.59
CA TRP A 62 8.16 -11.31 1.61
C TRP A 62 9.66 -11.17 1.92
N ARG A 63 10.46 -12.24 1.75
CA ARG A 63 11.91 -12.20 1.99
C ARG A 63 12.63 -11.40 0.91
N VAL A 64 12.28 -11.61 -0.35
CA VAL A 64 12.83 -10.83 -1.48
C VAL A 64 12.49 -9.36 -1.32
N ARG A 65 11.24 -9.05 -0.93
CA ARG A 65 10.83 -7.68 -0.63
C ARG A 65 11.54 -7.11 0.59
N ALA A 66 11.75 -7.88 1.66
CA ALA A 66 12.50 -7.43 2.84
C ALA A 66 13.96 -7.06 2.51
N ILE A 67 14.64 -7.87 1.70
CA ILE A 67 16.01 -7.55 1.21
C ILE A 67 15.98 -6.27 0.37
N SER A 68 14.98 -6.12 -0.49
CA SER A 68 14.85 -4.92 -1.33
C SER A 68 14.54 -3.67 -0.50
N ALA A 69 13.70 -3.80 0.53
CA ALA A 69 13.31 -2.71 1.44
C ALA A 69 14.49 -2.20 2.27
N ALA A 70 15.47 -3.06 2.61
CA ALA A 70 16.69 -2.64 3.29
C ALA A 70 17.49 -1.58 2.50
N ASN A 71 17.32 -1.53 1.17
CA ASN A 71 17.97 -0.57 0.28
C ASN A 71 17.14 0.70 0.01
N LEU A 72 16.00 0.91 0.68
CA LEU A 72 15.16 2.10 0.47
C LEU A 72 15.89 3.40 0.79
N HIS A 73 16.82 3.38 1.75
CA HIS A 73 17.65 4.53 2.12
C HIS A 73 18.51 5.04 0.95
N LEU A 74 18.83 4.22 -0.06
CA LEU A 74 19.56 4.69 -1.24
C LEU A 74 18.70 5.66 -2.08
N ARG A 75 17.37 5.49 -2.05
CA ARG A 75 16.43 6.31 -2.81
C ARG A 75 16.18 7.67 -2.18
N THR A 76 16.46 7.85 -0.89
CA THR A 76 16.28 9.15 -0.22
C THR A 76 17.27 10.21 -0.69
N ASN A 77 18.35 9.81 -1.36
CA ASN A 77 19.30 10.71 -2.01
C ASN A 77 18.76 11.31 -3.31
N HIS A 78 17.79 10.64 -3.93
CA HIS A 78 17.25 11.01 -5.24
C HIS A 78 15.73 11.11 -5.15
N ILE A 79 15.25 12.23 -4.59
CA ILE A 79 13.83 12.54 -4.51
C ILE A 79 13.51 13.66 -5.49
N TYR A 80 12.59 13.37 -6.41
CA TYR A 80 12.07 14.33 -7.38
C TYR A 80 10.70 14.81 -6.93
N VAL A 81 10.41 16.09 -7.14
CA VAL A 81 9.09 16.66 -6.89
C VAL A 81 8.48 17.08 -8.22
N SER A 82 7.24 16.66 -8.47
CA SER A 82 6.53 17.05 -9.68
C SER A 82 6.19 18.54 -9.63
N SER A 83 6.64 19.30 -10.63
CA SER A 83 6.37 20.74 -10.78
C SER A 83 5.41 21.07 -11.93
N VAL A 84 4.76 20.07 -12.52
CA VAL A 84 3.98 20.21 -13.76
C VAL A 84 2.53 20.63 -13.47
N ASP A 85 2.03 21.59 -14.23
CA ASP A 85 0.63 22.06 -14.21
C ASP A 85 0.12 22.52 -12.83
N ILE A 86 1.00 23.14 -12.04
CA ILE A 86 0.65 23.69 -10.72
C ILE A 86 0.00 25.06 -10.91
N LYS A 87 -1.17 25.27 -10.30
CA LYS A 87 -1.78 26.60 -10.22
C LYS A 87 -0.99 27.48 -9.25
N GLU A 88 -0.71 28.73 -9.65
CA GLU A 88 -0.07 29.74 -8.78
C GLU A 88 -0.97 30.15 -7.60
N THR A 89 -2.27 29.84 -7.66
CA THR A 89 -3.24 30.14 -6.63
C THR A 89 -3.48 28.93 -5.71
N GLY A 90 -2.89 28.96 -4.52
CA GLY A 90 -3.10 27.93 -3.49
C GLY A 90 -1.99 27.91 -2.45
N TYR A 91 -2.12 27.01 -1.48
CA TYR A 91 -1.09 26.79 -0.47
C TYR A 91 0.11 26.03 -1.05
N THR A 92 1.31 26.36 -0.58
CA THR A 92 2.53 25.60 -0.85
C THR A 92 2.88 24.73 0.35
N TYR A 93 3.08 23.42 0.14
CA TYR A 93 3.33 22.46 1.21
C TYR A 93 4.81 22.11 1.29
N ILE A 94 5.39 22.14 2.49
CA ILE A 94 6.81 21.87 2.70
C ILE A 94 6.94 20.57 3.49
N LEU A 95 7.57 19.56 2.88
CA LEU A 95 7.68 18.20 3.43
C LEU A 95 9.13 17.86 3.85
N PRO A 96 9.35 17.32 5.08
CA PRO A 96 10.64 16.78 5.50
C PRO A 96 10.90 15.36 4.94
N LYS A 97 12.18 15.01 4.69
CA LYS A 97 12.61 13.85 3.89
C LYS A 97 12.43 12.44 4.51
N ASN A 98 11.86 12.30 5.71
CA ASN A 98 12.05 11.11 6.56
C ASN A 98 11.04 9.95 6.39
N PHE A 99 10.08 10.01 5.45
CA PHE A 99 8.98 9.01 5.32
C PHE A 99 9.34 7.74 4.55
N ILE A 100 10.32 7.78 3.64
CA ILE A 100 10.54 6.72 2.64
C ILE A 100 11.13 5.44 3.26
N CYS A 101 12.02 5.55 4.25
CA CYS A 101 12.78 4.41 4.79
C CYS A 101 11.93 3.35 5.51
N ILE A 102 10.74 3.70 5.98
CA ILE A 102 9.87 2.79 6.74
C ILE A 102 8.90 1.97 5.86
N SER A 103 8.92 2.21 4.55
CA SER A 103 7.94 1.67 3.60
C SER A 103 8.30 0.27 3.05
N ASP A 104 7.41 -0.27 2.22
CA ASP A 104 7.64 -1.43 1.36
C ASP A 104 7.51 -1.01 -0.11
N LEU A 105 8.20 -1.71 -1.01
CA LEU A 105 8.17 -1.43 -2.44
C LEU A 105 6.86 -1.87 -3.11
N TRP A 106 6.07 -2.75 -2.48
CA TRP A 106 4.84 -3.30 -3.03
C TRP A 106 3.59 -2.93 -2.22
N ALA A 107 3.61 -3.12 -0.90
CA ALA A 107 2.49 -2.73 -0.04
C ALA A 107 2.53 -1.23 0.25
N GLN A 108 1.45 -0.53 -0.07
CA GLN A 108 1.32 0.88 0.25
C GLN A 108 1.26 1.08 1.77
N ILE A 109 1.91 2.14 2.23
CA ILE A 109 1.78 2.66 3.59
C ILE A 109 1.38 4.12 3.51
N ALA A 110 0.70 4.61 4.54
CA ALA A 110 0.23 5.97 4.64
C ALA A 110 0.52 6.59 6.01
N GLY A 111 0.62 7.92 6.03
CA GLY A 111 0.73 8.71 7.24
C GLY A 111 -0.17 9.93 7.14
N TYR A 112 -0.80 10.31 8.24
CA TYR A 112 -1.54 11.58 8.31
C TYR A 112 -0.57 12.74 8.48
N LEU A 113 -0.85 13.85 7.80
CA LEU A 113 -0.03 15.04 7.78
C LEU A 113 -0.61 16.08 8.74
N TYR A 114 0.23 16.60 9.62
CA TYR A 114 -0.09 17.70 10.51
C TYR A 114 0.99 18.76 10.40
N GLY A 115 0.57 20.01 10.47
CA GLY A 115 1.49 21.13 10.29
C GLY A 115 0.89 22.46 10.69
N VAL A 116 1.68 23.51 10.46
CA VAL A 116 1.32 24.90 10.74
C VAL A 116 1.78 25.78 9.59
N SER A 117 1.17 26.95 9.45
CA SER A 117 1.74 28.01 8.62
C SER A 117 2.82 28.75 9.40
N PRO A 118 3.97 29.07 8.79
CA PRO A 118 4.94 29.95 9.41
C PRO A 118 4.31 31.33 9.66
N PRO A 119 4.73 32.04 10.72
CA PRO A 119 4.15 33.34 11.09
C PRO A 119 4.36 34.40 10.00
N ASP A 120 5.40 34.26 9.19
CA ASP A 120 5.78 35.20 8.14
C ASP A 120 4.99 34.98 6.83
N ASN A 121 4.52 33.76 6.56
CA ASN A 121 3.79 33.45 5.33
C ASN A 121 2.64 32.44 5.54
N LEU A 122 1.41 32.94 5.56
CA LEU A 122 0.21 32.12 5.73
C LEU A 122 -0.13 31.24 4.51
N GLN A 123 0.46 31.52 3.33
CA GLN A 123 0.26 30.71 2.13
C GLN A 123 1.15 29.45 2.11
N GLU A 124 2.11 29.36 3.04
CA GLU A 124 2.94 28.18 3.21
C GLU A 124 2.38 27.29 4.33
N LYS A 125 2.50 25.98 4.15
CA LYS A 125 2.10 24.95 5.11
C LYS A 125 3.30 24.05 5.36
N GLU A 126 3.93 24.21 6.51
CA GLU A 126 5.04 23.38 6.94
C GLU A 126 4.51 22.10 7.59
N ILE A 127 4.82 20.95 6.97
CA ILE A 127 4.44 19.65 7.52
C ILE A 127 5.44 19.29 8.61
N SER A 128 5.10 19.61 9.85
CA SER A 128 5.96 19.34 11.02
C SER A 128 5.79 17.92 11.56
N CYS A 129 4.65 17.26 11.32
CA CYS A 129 4.38 15.95 11.89
C CYS A 129 3.76 14.98 10.90
N ILE A 130 4.27 13.75 10.89
CA ILE A 130 3.64 12.61 10.20
C ILE A 130 3.19 11.60 11.24
N VAL A 131 1.88 11.33 11.28
CA VAL A 131 1.29 10.36 12.19
C VAL A 131 1.10 9.03 11.49
N MET A 132 1.78 8.00 11.98
CA MET A 132 1.58 6.62 11.57
C MET A 132 0.48 6.00 12.43
N VAL A 133 -0.55 5.47 11.77
CA VAL A 133 -1.66 4.77 12.42
C VAL A 133 -1.64 3.29 12.07
N ARG A 134 -2.44 2.49 12.81
CA ARG A 134 -2.57 1.05 12.60
C ARG A 134 -3.18 0.74 11.24
N GLN A 135 -2.41 0.18 10.32
CA GLN A 135 -2.81 0.09 8.92
C GLN A 135 -2.26 -1.15 8.22
N TRP A 136 -2.90 -1.52 7.11
CA TRP A 136 -2.36 -2.48 6.16
C TRP A 136 -2.61 -1.99 4.74
N GLY A 137 -1.82 -2.46 3.79
CA GLY A 137 -1.84 -1.97 2.42
C GLY A 137 -1.84 -3.09 1.41
N THR A 138 -2.42 -2.79 0.26
CA THR A 138 -2.25 -3.55 -0.96
C THR A 138 -1.31 -2.78 -1.88
N HIS A 139 -1.15 -3.22 -3.11
CA HIS A 139 -0.40 -2.50 -4.13
C HIS A 139 -1.15 -1.31 -4.74
N GLN A 140 -2.48 -1.26 -4.55
CA GLN A 140 -3.35 -0.23 -5.13
C GLN A 140 -3.88 0.76 -4.09
N THR A 141 -4.05 0.34 -2.84
CA THR A 141 -4.69 1.16 -1.81
C THR A 141 -4.23 0.77 -0.41
N VAL A 142 -4.48 1.67 0.54
CA VAL A 142 -4.19 1.50 1.97
C VAL A 142 -5.51 1.45 2.76
N HIS A 143 -5.51 0.68 3.83
CA HIS A 143 -6.64 0.55 4.74
C HIS A 143 -6.27 1.13 6.11
N LEU A 144 -6.91 2.24 6.43
CA LEU A 144 -6.76 3.01 7.67
C LEU A 144 -7.99 2.81 8.57
N PRO A 145 -7.85 2.96 9.89
CA PRO A 145 -8.98 2.99 10.81
C PRO A 145 -9.76 4.31 10.64
N GLY A 146 -11.05 4.30 10.96
CA GLY A 146 -11.91 5.49 10.84
C GLY A 146 -11.59 6.58 11.88
N GLN A 147 -11.02 6.22 13.03
CA GLN A 147 -10.60 7.19 14.04
C GLN A 147 -9.41 8.02 13.53
N LEU A 148 -9.56 9.34 13.49
CA LEU A 148 -8.44 10.26 13.23
C LEU A 148 -7.47 10.38 14.43
N PRO A 149 -6.20 10.73 14.16
CA PRO A 149 -5.21 10.99 15.21
C PRO A 149 -5.67 12.03 16.24
N GLN A 150 -5.54 11.68 17.52
CA GLN A 150 -5.78 12.58 18.64
C GLN A 150 -4.63 12.46 19.62
N HIS A 151 -3.99 13.57 19.94
CA HIS A 151 -2.92 13.66 20.92
C HIS A 151 -2.70 15.13 21.33
N GLU A 152 -2.12 15.36 22.50
CA GLU A 152 -1.82 16.71 23.02
C GLU A 152 -0.97 17.54 22.06
N TYR A 153 0.18 17.02 21.61
CA TYR A 153 1.04 17.66 20.59
C TYR A 153 0.34 17.99 19.26
N LEU A 154 -0.74 17.29 18.89
CA LEU A 154 -1.45 17.56 17.63
C LEU A 154 -2.42 18.74 17.74
N LYS A 155 -2.77 19.18 18.96
CA LYS A 155 -3.76 20.25 19.16
C LYS A 155 -3.29 21.63 18.67
N GLU A 156 -1.98 21.83 18.62
CA GLU A 156 -1.36 23.08 18.15
C GLU A 156 -1.20 23.12 16.62
N MET A 157 -1.50 22.00 15.93
CA MET A 157 -1.32 21.86 14.49
C MET A 157 -2.67 21.62 13.79
N GLU A 158 -2.76 21.99 12.52
CA GLU A 158 -3.93 21.67 11.68
C GLU A 158 -3.67 20.42 10.82
N PRO A 159 -4.71 19.62 10.52
CA PRO A 159 -4.57 18.49 9.61
C PRO A 159 -4.38 19.00 8.16
N LEU A 160 -3.33 18.49 7.50
CA LEU A 160 -2.98 18.84 6.11
C LEU A 160 -3.25 17.68 5.14
N GLY A 161 -3.96 16.64 5.57
CA GLY A 161 -4.32 15.49 4.76
C GLY A 161 -3.44 14.27 5.04
N TRP A 162 -2.99 13.57 4.00
CA TRP A 162 -2.24 12.32 4.14
C TRP A 162 -1.22 12.10 3.02
N ILE A 163 -0.15 11.37 3.35
CA ILE A 163 0.87 10.89 2.41
C ILE A 163 0.77 9.38 2.31
N HIS A 164 0.97 8.81 1.12
CA HIS A 164 1.14 7.36 0.97
C HIS A 164 2.17 6.99 -0.08
N THR A 165 2.73 5.80 0.06
CA THR A 165 3.63 5.22 -0.95
C THR A 165 2.84 4.59 -2.09
N GLN A 166 3.41 4.60 -3.29
CA GLN A 166 2.85 4.01 -4.49
C GLN A 166 3.92 3.17 -5.20
N PRO A 167 3.67 1.86 -5.47
CA PRO A 167 4.66 0.98 -6.11
C PRO A 167 5.05 1.41 -7.52
N LYS A 168 4.11 2.04 -8.23
CA LYS A 168 4.27 2.46 -9.61
C LYS A 168 3.79 3.90 -9.76
N GLU A 169 4.62 4.72 -10.39
CA GLU A 169 4.27 6.09 -10.74
C GLU A 169 3.06 6.15 -11.68
N SER A 170 2.14 7.05 -11.35
CA SER A 170 0.95 7.36 -12.14
C SER A 170 0.88 8.87 -12.37
N LEU A 171 0.53 9.28 -13.60
CA LEU A 171 0.29 10.68 -13.94
C LEU A 171 -1.08 11.18 -13.47
N GLN A 172 -1.90 10.31 -12.89
CA GLN A 172 -3.19 10.65 -12.32
C GLN A 172 -3.27 10.17 -10.88
N LEU A 173 -3.99 10.92 -10.05
CA LEU A 173 -4.40 10.44 -8.74
C LEU A 173 -5.21 9.14 -8.92
N SER A 174 -5.14 8.20 -7.99
CA SER A 174 -5.96 6.98 -8.14
C SER A 174 -7.42 7.27 -7.75
N PRO A 175 -8.41 6.61 -8.39
CA PRO A 175 -9.80 6.72 -7.96
C PRO A 175 -10.00 6.28 -6.50
N GLN A 176 -9.19 5.34 -6.03
CA GLN A 176 -9.19 4.87 -4.64
C GLN A 176 -8.73 5.98 -3.68
N ASP A 177 -7.73 6.78 -4.05
CA ASP A 177 -7.26 7.89 -3.22
C ASP A 177 -8.31 9.01 -3.13
N VAL A 178 -8.95 9.35 -4.25
CA VAL A 178 -10.08 10.30 -4.27
C VAL A 178 -11.20 9.83 -3.33
N THR A 179 -11.58 8.56 -3.45
CA THR A 179 -12.64 7.97 -2.63
C THR A 179 -12.24 7.93 -1.15
N THR A 180 -10.99 7.60 -0.84
CA THR A 180 -10.49 7.51 0.54
C THR A 180 -10.42 8.89 1.19
N HIS A 181 -9.83 9.87 0.51
CA HIS A 181 -9.73 11.23 1.01
C HIS A 181 -11.12 11.85 1.21
N THR A 182 -12.05 11.61 0.28
CA THR A 182 -13.44 12.08 0.40
C THR A 182 -14.16 11.46 1.61
N LYS A 183 -14.01 10.15 1.83
CA LYS A 183 -14.62 9.48 3.00
C LYS A 183 -14.07 10.05 4.31
N ILE A 184 -12.77 10.28 4.38
CA ILE A 184 -12.16 10.89 5.57
C ILE A 184 -12.72 12.29 5.80
N MET A 185 -12.83 13.12 4.76
CA MET A 185 -13.42 14.47 4.86
C MET A 185 -14.89 14.43 5.28
N ALA A 186 -15.69 13.52 4.72
CA ALA A 186 -17.11 13.40 5.04
C ALA A 186 -17.35 13.03 6.52
N ASP A 187 -16.51 12.15 7.06
CA ASP A 187 -16.61 11.70 8.46
C ASP A 187 -15.97 12.69 9.44
N ASN A 188 -15.11 13.61 8.97
CA ASN A 188 -14.31 14.48 9.83
C ASN A 188 -14.36 15.96 9.37
N PRO A 189 -15.23 16.78 9.98
CA PRO A 189 -15.35 18.20 9.65
C PRO A 189 -14.10 19.04 9.95
N SER A 190 -13.10 18.48 10.65
CA SER A 190 -11.81 19.13 10.89
C SER A 190 -10.94 19.23 9.64
N TRP A 191 -11.23 18.43 8.60
CA TRP A 191 -10.51 18.47 7.33
C TRP A 191 -11.15 19.49 6.38
N ASP A 192 -10.39 20.54 6.09
CA ASP A 192 -10.78 21.57 5.12
C ASP A 192 -10.31 21.16 3.71
N GLY A 193 -11.26 21.00 2.78
CA GLY A 193 -10.97 20.58 1.41
C GLY A 193 -10.02 21.49 0.62
N GLU A 194 -9.86 22.75 1.04
CA GLU A 194 -8.91 23.68 0.43
C GLU A 194 -7.49 23.55 0.99
N LYS A 195 -7.33 22.96 2.18
CA LYS A 195 -6.06 22.82 2.91
C LYS A 195 -5.55 21.39 3.02
N THR A 196 -6.41 20.40 2.86
CA THR A 196 -6.02 19.00 2.97
C THR A 196 -5.61 18.44 1.61
N ILE A 197 -4.47 17.74 1.59
CA ILE A 197 -3.89 17.22 0.37
C ILE A 197 -3.61 15.71 0.45
N ILE A 198 -3.34 15.12 -0.71
CA ILE A 198 -2.91 13.75 -0.88
C ILE A 198 -1.51 13.81 -1.50
N ILE A 199 -0.50 13.36 -0.76
CA ILE A 199 0.86 13.24 -1.30
C ILE A 199 1.08 11.79 -1.72
N THR A 200 1.34 11.58 -3.01
CA THR A 200 1.73 10.26 -3.54
C THR A 200 3.26 10.20 -3.62
N CYS A 201 3.85 9.18 -2.98
CA CYS A 201 5.28 8.88 -3.03
C CYS A 201 5.51 7.66 -3.92
N SER A 202 5.79 7.90 -5.20
CA SER A 202 5.97 6.86 -6.20
C SER A 202 7.41 6.35 -6.26
N PHE A 203 7.60 5.03 -6.28
CA PHE A 203 8.91 4.42 -6.47
C PHE A 203 9.29 4.33 -7.95
N THR A 204 10.19 5.20 -8.38
CA THR A 204 10.83 5.18 -9.70
C THR A 204 12.15 4.42 -9.64
N PRO A 205 12.73 3.92 -10.76
CA PRO A 205 13.99 3.18 -10.70
C PRO A 205 15.14 4.00 -10.06
N GLY A 206 15.63 3.57 -8.90
CA GLY A 206 16.73 4.24 -8.17
C GLY A 206 16.38 5.55 -7.44
N SER A 207 15.12 5.99 -7.49
CA SER A 207 14.67 7.27 -6.94
C SER A 207 13.26 7.17 -6.36
N CYS A 208 12.74 8.28 -5.84
CA CYS A 208 11.32 8.46 -5.52
C CYS A 208 10.81 9.75 -6.17
N THR A 209 9.59 9.72 -6.71
CA THR A 209 8.88 10.92 -7.17
C THR A 209 7.73 11.22 -6.24
N LEU A 210 7.65 12.46 -5.76
CA LEU A 210 6.55 12.95 -4.96
C LEU A 210 5.65 13.88 -5.78
N THR A 211 4.34 13.68 -5.68
CA THR A 211 3.34 14.59 -6.23
C THR A 211 2.25 14.87 -5.20
N ALA A 212 1.84 16.12 -5.06
CA ALA A 212 0.78 16.52 -4.15
C ALA A 212 -0.48 16.89 -4.94
N TYR A 213 -1.63 16.44 -4.44
CA TYR A 213 -2.94 16.65 -5.03
C TYR A 213 -3.93 17.20 -4.02
N LYS A 214 -4.86 18.02 -4.49
CA LYS A 214 -6.03 18.50 -3.75
C LYS A 214 -7.29 18.07 -4.48
N LEU A 215 -8.36 17.75 -3.75
CA LEU A 215 -9.64 17.46 -4.39
C LEU A 215 -10.33 18.73 -4.87
N THR A 216 -11.03 18.63 -5.99
CA THR A 216 -11.99 19.67 -6.40
C THR A 216 -13.35 19.41 -5.77
N PRO A 217 -14.24 20.40 -5.68
CA PRO A 217 -15.62 20.17 -5.23
C PRO A 217 -16.33 19.06 -6.01
N GLY A 218 -16.13 18.99 -7.33
CA GLY A 218 -16.67 17.91 -8.16
C GLY A 218 -16.08 16.53 -7.83
N GLY A 219 -14.79 16.48 -7.47
CA GLY A 219 -14.16 15.25 -7.00
C GLY A 219 -14.68 14.78 -5.65
N TYR A 220 -14.96 15.70 -4.74
CA TYR A 220 -15.58 15.42 -3.44
C TYR A 220 -17.02 14.87 -3.62
N GLU A 221 -17.83 15.49 -4.46
CA GLU A 221 -19.19 14.99 -4.73
C GLU A 221 -19.17 13.59 -5.36
N TRP A 222 -18.28 13.36 -6.32
CA TRP A 222 -18.12 12.05 -6.94
C TRP A 222 -17.61 11.00 -5.94
N GLY A 223 -16.62 11.34 -5.12
CA GLY A 223 -16.03 10.43 -4.13
C GLY A 223 -17.02 9.98 -3.06
N CYS A 224 -17.95 10.85 -2.65
CA CYS A 224 -19.03 10.53 -1.72
C CYS A 224 -20.00 9.49 -2.28
N GLN A 225 -20.25 9.54 -3.59
CA GLN A 225 -21.19 8.64 -4.29
C GLN A 225 -20.53 7.34 -4.74
N ASN A 226 -19.19 7.29 -4.82
CA ASN A 226 -18.49 6.15 -5.36
C ASN A 226 -18.48 4.93 -4.40
N THR A 227 -19.08 3.84 -4.85
CA THR A 227 -19.07 2.53 -4.16
C THR A 227 -18.12 1.52 -4.81
N ASP A 228 -17.67 1.78 -6.03
CA ASP A 228 -16.79 0.87 -6.78
C ASP A 228 -15.32 1.07 -6.38
N LYS A 229 -14.67 0.00 -5.95
CA LYS A 229 -13.25 -0.02 -5.54
C LYS A 229 -12.30 -0.47 -6.67
N GLY A 230 -12.83 -0.73 -7.85
CA GLY A 230 -12.04 -1.08 -9.03
C GLY A 230 -11.15 0.07 -9.53
N ASN A 231 -10.24 -0.25 -10.45
CA ASN A 231 -9.29 0.73 -11.02
C ASN A 231 -9.91 1.71 -12.03
N SER A 232 -11.12 1.42 -12.51
CA SER A 232 -11.83 2.26 -13.48
C SER A 232 -13.30 2.41 -13.09
N PRO A 233 -13.59 3.07 -11.96
CA PRO A 233 -14.95 3.25 -11.50
C PRO A 233 -15.69 4.23 -12.43
N LYS A 234 -17.00 4.01 -12.55
CA LYS A 234 -17.86 4.80 -13.45
C LYS A 234 -17.87 6.27 -13.03
N GLY A 235 -17.69 7.16 -14.00
CA GLY A 235 -17.76 8.61 -13.80
C GLY A 235 -16.47 9.24 -13.26
N TYR A 236 -15.40 8.48 -13.07
CA TYR A 236 -14.09 9.03 -12.71
C TYR A 236 -13.54 9.92 -13.81
N LEU A 237 -13.12 11.14 -13.45
CA LEU A 237 -12.58 12.14 -14.38
C LEU A 237 -11.32 12.81 -13.79
N PRO A 238 -10.34 13.19 -14.63
CA PRO A 238 -9.18 13.95 -14.18
C PRO A 238 -9.49 15.32 -13.57
N SER A 239 -10.69 15.86 -13.79
CA SER A 239 -11.16 17.12 -13.19
C SER A 239 -11.52 17.00 -11.69
N HIS A 240 -11.48 15.80 -11.13
CA HIS A 240 -11.79 15.55 -9.71
C HIS A 240 -10.67 15.99 -8.76
N TYR A 241 -9.48 16.29 -9.28
CA TYR A 241 -8.34 16.68 -8.47
C TYR A 241 -7.50 17.73 -9.21
N GLU A 242 -6.72 18.47 -8.44
CA GLU A 242 -5.77 19.46 -8.93
C GLU A 242 -4.41 19.19 -8.29
N ARG A 243 -3.33 19.46 -9.04
CA ARG A 243 -1.99 19.41 -8.47
C ARG A 243 -1.72 20.68 -7.67
N VAL A 244 -1.03 20.52 -6.55
CA VAL A 244 -0.63 21.62 -5.68
C VAL A 244 0.87 21.67 -5.52
N GLN A 245 1.38 22.86 -5.20
CA GLN A 245 2.80 23.07 -5.03
C GLN A 245 3.29 22.37 -3.77
N MET A 246 4.37 21.59 -3.93
CA MET A 246 5.08 20.98 -2.83
C MET A 246 6.57 21.23 -2.98
N LEU A 247 7.25 21.47 -1.86
CA LEU A 247 8.68 21.64 -1.78
C LEU A 247 9.26 20.67 -0.74
N LEU A 248 10.49 20.24 -0.95
CA LEU A 248 11.27 19.54 0.06
C LEU A 248 12.16 20.55 0.75
N SER A 249 12.20 20.49 2.08
CA SER A 249 13.06 21.36 2.88
C SER A 249 13.92 20.52 3.81
N ASP A 250 15.18 20.94 3.95
CA ASP A 250 16.13 20.47 4.96
C ASP A 250 16.26 21.48 6.11
N CYS A 251 15.57 22.62 6.04
CA CYS A 251 15.72 23.72 7.00
C CYS A 251 15.09 23.43 8.36
N PHE A 252 14.11 22.50 8.42
CA PHE A 252 13.48 22.07 9.65
C PHE A 252 13.32 20.54 9.70
N LEU A 253 13.25 20.02 10.92
CA LEU A 253 13.03 18.60 11.18
C LEU A 253 11.58 18.39 11.60
N GLY A 254 10.86 17.61 10.81
CA GLY A 254 9.59 17.05 11.26
C GLY A 254 9.79 15.90 12.25
N PHE A 255 8.75 15.58 13.00
CA PHE A 255 8.72 14.45 13.92
C PHE A 255 7.62 13.45 13.56
N PHE A 256 7.70 12.24 14.11
CA PHE A 256 6.69 11.22 13.94
C PHE A 256 5.89 10.99 15.20
N MET A 257 4.64 10.59 15.01
CA MET A 257 3.83 9.97 16.05
C MET A 257 3.42 8.58 15.60
N VAL A 258 3.41 7.63 16.54
CA VAL A 258 3.12 6.22 16.27
C VAL A 258 2.13 5.69 17.30
N PRO A 259 1.49 4.53 17.08
CA PRO A 259 0.60 3.96 18.08
C PRO A 259 1.34 3.68 19.40
N ALA A 260 0.74 4.04 20.53
CA ALA A 260 1.32 3.88 21.86
C ALA A 260 1.49 2.39 22.22
N GLN A 261 0.46 1.60 21.90
CA GLN A 261 0.46 0.16 22.05
C GLN A 261 0.43 -0.47 20.67
N SER A 262 1.26 -1.49 20.45
CA SER A 262 1.46 -2.20 19.17
C SER A 262 2.21 -1.40 18.09
N SER A 263 2.42 -2.03 16.94
CA SER A 263 3.00 -1.38 15.76
C SER A 263 1.96 -0.54 14.99
N TRP A 264 2.41 0.29 14.07
CA TRP A 264 1.61 0.86 12.98
C TRP A 264 1.35 -0.15 11.84
N ASN A 265 2.22 -1.13 11.60
CA ASN A 265 2.14 -2.04 10.45
C ASN A 265 1.39 -3.34 10.77
N TYR A 266 0.21 -3.51 10.18
CA TYR A 266 -0.66 -4.68 10.32
C TYR A 266 -0.65 -5.59 9.08
N ASN A 267 0.24 -5.37 8.10
CA ASN A 267 0.29 -6.20 6.89
C ASN A 267 0.52 -7.69 7.16
N PHE A 268 1.26 -8.05 8.23
CA PHE A 268 1.46 -9.45 8.64
C PHE A 268 0.46 -9.92 9.72
N MET A 269 -0.44 -9.02 10.16
CA MET A 269 -1.38 -9.22 11.25
C MET A 269 -2.80 -8.75 10.87
N GLY A 270 -3.16 -8.88 9.58
CA GLY A 270 -4.38 -8.28 9.02
C GLY A 270 -5.67 -8.70 9.72
N VAL A 271 -5.74 -9.91 10.25
CA VAL A 271 -6.89 -10.41 11.04
C VAL A 271 -7.12 -9.60 12.32
N ARG A 272 -6.11 -8.90 12.84
CA ARG A 272 -6.21 -8.05 14.03
C ARG A 272 -6.53 -6.59 13.69
N HIS A 273 -6.61 -6.23 12.41
CA HIS A 273 -7.01 -4.91 11.97
C HIS A 273 -8.54 -4.85 11.86
N ASP A 274 -9.12 -3.78 12.40
CA ASP A 274 -10.55 -3.50 12.28
C ASP A 274 -10.75 -2.01 11.95
N PRO A 275 -11.66 -1.64 11.03
CA PRO A 275 -11.90 -0.24 10.68
C PRO A 275 -12.34 0.63 11.86
N ASN A 276 -13.02 0.07 12.85
CA ASN A 276 -13.51 0.78 14.04
C ASN A 276 -12.55 0.68 15.23
N MET A 277 -11.33 0.15 15.02
CA MET A 277 -10.36 0.00 16.09
C MET A 277 -9.93 1.36 16.66
N LYS A 278 -9.80 1.41 17.98
CA LYS A 278 -9.25 2.59 18.67
C LYS A 278 -7.76 2.46 18.90
N TYR A 279 -7.08 3.61 18.92
CA TYR A 279 -5.66 3.69 19.20
C TYR A 279 -5.31 4.99 19.92
N GLU A 280 -4.29 4.91 20.76
CA GLU A 280 -3.61 6.04 21.37
C GLU A 280 -2.26 6.25 20.68
N LEU A 281 -1.72 7.46 20.75
CA LEU A 281 -0.46 7.84 20.10
C LEU A 281 0.64 8.10 21.12
N GLN A 282 1.88 7.96 20.69
CA GLN A 282 3.08 8.36 21.42
C GLN A 282 4.08 9.03 20.48
N LEU A 283 4.94 9.88 21.06
CA LEU A 283 6.05 10.50 20.35
C LEU A 283 7.21 9.50 20.22
N ALA A 284 7.33 8.87 19.06
CA ALA A 284 8.44 7.97 18.75
C ALA A 284 8.58 7.81 17.22
N ASN A 285 9.76 7.37 16.78
CA ASN A 285 10.00 7.09 15.37
C ASN A 285 9.35 5.76 14.95
N PRO A 286 8.75 5.70 13.75
CA PRO A 286 8.21 4.46 13.21
C PRO A 286 9.32 3.47 12.90
N LYS A 287 9.08 2.22 13.29
CA LYS A 287 9.93 1.08 12.95
C LYS A 287 9.77 0.73 11.47
N GLU A 288 10.79 0.14 10.85
CA GLU A 288 10.77 -0.21 9.42
C GLU A 288 9.72 -1.29 9.11
N PHE A 289 9.26 -1.36 7.86
CA PHE A 289 8.18 -2.26 7.45
C PHE A 289 8.39 -3.72 7.92
N TYR A 290 9.61 -4.25 7.79
CA TYR A 290 9.97 -5.64 8.13
C TYR A 290 10.58 -5.80 9.54
N HIS A 291 10.44 -4.82 10.43
CA HIS A 291 10.90 -4.96 11.81
C HIS A 291 10.22 -6.16 12.51
N GLU A 292 10.93 -6.86 13.40
CA GLU A 292 10.45 -8.08 14.10
C GLU A 292 9.05 -7.94 14.74
N VAL A 293 8.79 -6.82 15.43
CA VAL A 293 7.51 -6.52 16.09
C VAL A 293 6.31 -6.49 15.14
N HIS A 294 6.53 -6.32 13.84
CA HIS A 294 5.44 -6.31 12.84
C HIS A 294 5.06 -7.71 12.40
N ARG A 295 5.93 -8.69 12.64
CA ARG A 295 5.83 -10.05 12.10
C ARG A 295 6.12 -11.13 13.16
N PRO A 296 5.45 -11.09 14.34
CA PRO A 296 5.72 -12.01 15.44
C PRO A 296 5.50 -13.48 15.05
N SER A 297 4.55 -13.76 14.17
CA SER A 297 4.26 -15.13 13.68
C SER A 297 5.47 -15.78 12.99
N HIS A 298 6.29 -15.00 12.26
CA HIS A 298 7.48 -15.55 11.61
C HIS A 298 8.52 -16.04 12.62
N PHE A 299 8.64 -15.36 13.76
CA PHE A 299 9.59 -15.71 14.81
C PHE A 299 9.06 -16.84 15.70
N LEU A 300 7.78 -16.79 16.07
CA LEU A 300 7.14 -17.85 16.87
C LEU A 300 7.10 -19.19 16.12
N ASN A 301 6.77 -19.17 14.82
CA ASN A 301 6.76 -20.39 14.01
C ASN A 301 8.16 -20.98 13.82
N PHE A 302 9.20 -20.13 13.81
CA PHE A 302 10.58 -20.59 13.73
C PHE A 302 11.01 -21.30 15.02
N ALA A 303 10.65 -20.76 16.19
CA ALA A 303 10.92 -21.40 17.48
C ALA A 303 10.27 -22.78 17.59
N LEU A 304 9.02 -22.92 17.13
CA LEU A 304 8.29 -24.21 17.11
C LEU A 304 8.93 -25.27 16.21
N LEU A 305 9.66 -24.87 15.15
CA LEU A 305 10.38 -25.81 14.28
C LEU A 305 11.63 -26.37 14.98
N GLN A 306 12.29 -25.57 15.82
CA GLN A 306 13.50 -25.97 16.53
C GLN A 306 13.22 -27.05 17.60
N GLU A 307 12.04 -27.04 18.22
CA GLU A 307 11.62 -28.08 19.18
C GLU A 307 11.40 -29.46 18.52
N GLY A 308 11.30 -29.53 17.19
CA GLY A 308 11.14 -30.78 16.42
C GLY A 308 12.46 -31.44 16.00
N GLU A 309 13.59 -30.74 16.09
CA GLU A 309 14.92 -31.29 15.79
C GLU A 309 15.57 -31.90 17.05
N VAL A 310 14.89 -32.88 17.66
CA VAL A 310 15.53 -33.79 18.63
C VAL A 310 16.15 -34.96 17.87
N TYR A 311 17.07 -34.66 16.94
CA TYR A 311 18.11 -35.60 16.54
C TYR A 311 19.41 -35.05 17.10
N SER A 312 19.68 -35.47 18.34
CA SER A 312 20.92 -35.21 19.08
C SER A 312 22.12 -35.71 18.28
N THR A 313 22.74 -34.83 17.50
CA THR A 313 24.19 -34.93 17.27
C THR A 313 24.86 -34.37 18.52
N ASP A 314 25.76 -35.13 19.13
CA ASP A 314 26.59 -34.63 20.24
C ASP A 314 27.43 -33.47 19.72
N TRP A 315 27.03 -32.23 20.02
CA TRP A 315 27.78 -31.04 19.69
C TRP A 315 28.72 -30.73 20.85
N GLU A 316 30.02 -30.93 20.65
CA GLU A 316 31.04 -30.44 21.58
C GLU A 316 31.08 -28.91 21.50
N ASP A 317 30.53 -28.24 22.52
CA ASP A 317 30.69 -26.80 22.72
C ASP A 317 31.87 -26.53 23.66
N LEU A 318 33.02 -26.21 23.07
CA LEU A 318 34.28 -25.96 23.79
C LEU A 318 34.41 -24.51 24.27
N TYR A 319 33.40 -23.66 24.07
CA TYR A 319 33.42 -22.25 24.47
C TYR A 319 32.14 -21.88 25.23
N ALA A 320 32.31 -21.52 26.51
CA ALA A 320 31.23 -21.07 27.39
C ALA A 320 30.77 -19.63 27.09
#